data_AF-A0A9D1BW39-F1
#
_entry.id   AF-A0A9D1BW39-F1
#
_cell.length_a   1.000
_cell.length_b   1.000
_cell.length_c   1.000
_cell.angle_alpha   90.00
_cell.angle_beta   90.00
_cell.angle_gamma   90.00
#
_symmetry.space_group_name_H-M   'P 1'
#
loop_
_entity.id
_entity.type
_entity.pdbx_description
1 polymer ?
#
loop_
_entity_poly.entity_id
_entity_poly.type
_entity_poly.pdbx_seq_one_letter_code
_entity_poly.pdbx_strand_id
1 'polypeptide(L)' 'MHRKNRANAEDIALRREHTDTYIVKTLRGLEDLLIAELQQLGAQNIRPLHRGASFSGDLKMLYRANLELRTAIRILKP' A
#
# COMPACT_ATOMS: atom_id res chain seq x y z
N MET A 1 33.47 -9.91 22.84
CA MET A 1 33.42 -10.74 21.61
C MET A 1 32.04 -10.60 20.96
N HIS A 2 31.87 -9.60 20.09
CA HIS A 2 30.63 -9.31 19.36
C HIS A 2 30.63 -10.03 18.00
N ARG A 3 29.77 -11.04 17.84
CA ARG A 3 29.44 -11.64 16.55
C ARG A 3 27.95 -11.95 16.52
N LYS A 4 27.12 -10.98 16.13
CA LYS A 4 25.72 -11.14 15.67
C LYS A 4 25.20 -9.75 15.30
N ASN A 5 25.51 -9.26 14.10
CA ASN A 5 24.88 -8.05 13.55
C ASN A 5 24.98 -7.94 12.01
N ARG A 6 25.55 -8.94 11.30
CA ARG A 6 25.61 -8.91 9.82
C ARG A 6 24.31 -9.39 9.16
N ALA A 7 23.63 -10.39 9.72
CA ALA A 7 22.37 -10.90 9.18
C ALA A 7 21.22 -9.85 9.15
N ASN A 8 21.22 -8.90 10.11
CA ASN A 8 20.17 -7.90 10.20
C ASN A 8 20.21 -6.88 9.04
N ALA A 9 21.40 -6.57 8.51
CA ALA A 9 21.56 -5.59 7.44
C ALA A 9 21.09 -6.13 6.09
N GLU A 10 21.35 -7.41 5.82
CA GLU A 10 20.93 -8.10 4.59
C GLU A 10 19.42 -8.38 4.59
N ASP A 11 18.84 -8.76 5.75
CA ASP A 11 17.38 -8.92 5.92
C ASP A 11 16.61 -7.59 5.77
N ILE A 12 17.19 -6.47 6.20
CA ILE A 12 16.60 -5.13 5.99
C ILE A 12 16.68 -4.73 4.52
N ALA A 13 17.74 -5.11 3.80
CA ALA A 13 17.89 -4.83 2.38
C ALA A 13 16.92 -5.68 1.52
N LEU A 14 16.74 -6.96 1.84
CA LEU A 14 15.84 -7.87 1.11
C LEU A 14 14.36 -7.45 1.21
N ARG A 15 13.97 -6.78 2.30
CA ARG A 15 12.62 -6.23 2.50
C ARG A 15 12.30 -4.98 1.68
N ARG A 16 13.30 -4.31 1.09
CA ARG A 16 13.13 -2.97 0.47
C ARG A 16 12.51 -2.98 -0.92
N GLU A 17 12.45 -4.13 -1.59
CA GLU A 17 11.92 -4.22 -2.97
C GLU A 17 10.74 -5.19 -3.09
N HIS A 18 10.02 -5.43 -2.00
CA HIS A 18 8.83 -6.27 -2.04
C HIS A 18 7.59 -5.43 -2.31
N THR A 19 6.92 -5.69 -3.43
CA THR A 19 5.59 -5.16 -3.72
C THR A 19 4.55 -6.05 -3.04
N ASP A 20 3.86 -5.51 -2.03
CA ASP A 20 2.72 -6.17 -1.40
C ASP A 20 1.42 -5.80 -2.14
N THR A 21 0.36 -6.57 -1.87
CA THR A 21 -1.00 -6.19 -2.25
C THR A 21 -1.73 -5.63 -1.03
N TYR A 22 -2.43 -4.52 -1.22
CA TYR A 22 -3.22 -3.85 -0.19
C TYR A 22 -4.68 -3.73 -0.62
N ILE A 23 -5.58 -3.71 0.36
CA ILE A 23 -7.01 -3.48 0.16
C ILE A 23 -7.40 -2.18 0.86
N VAL A 24 -7.94 -1.23 0.11
CA VAL A 24 -8.52 0.01 0.64
C VAL A 24 -10.02 -0.12 0.71
N LYS A 25 -10.60 0.36 1.82
CA LYS A 25 -12.04 0.51 1.98
C LYS A 25 -12.44 1.98 1.90
N THR A 26 -13.59 2.24 1.28
CA THR A 26 -14.18 3.58 1.16
C THR A 26 -15.69 3.53 1.46
N LEU A 27 -16.33 4.69 1.48
CA LEU A 27 -17.78 4.82 1.59
C LEU A 27 -18.44 4.47 0.26
N ARG A 28 -19.69 4.02 0.32
CA ARG A 28 -20.49 3.72 -0.88
C ARG A 28 -20.62 4.98 -1.75
N GLY A 29 -20.37 4.84 -3.05
CA GLY A 29 -20.45 5.92 -4.04
C GLY A 29 -19.15 6.70 -4.23
N LEU A 30 -18.08 6.36 -3.50
CA LEU A 30 -16.75 6.97 -3.65
C LEU A 30 -15.74 6.05 -4.33
N GLU A 31 -16.16 4.87 -4.80
CA GLU A 31 -15.26 3.89 -5.42
C GLU A 31 -14.48 4.46 -6.61
N ASP A 32 -15.15 5.17 -7.52
CA ASP A 32 -14.51 5.75 -8.71
C ASP A 32 -13.54 6.87 -8.35
N LEU A 33 -13.88 7.68 -7.35
CA LEU A 33 -12.99 8.74 -6.86
C LEU A 33 -11.77 8.16 -6.16
N LEU A 34 -11.94 7.12 -5.34
CA LEU A 34 -10.83 6.39 -4.72
C LEU A 34 -9.88 5.83 -5.78
N ILE A 35 -10.41 5.25 -6.85
CA ILE A 35 -9.60 4.70 -7.95
C ILE A 35 -8.82 5.83 -8.64
N ALA A 36 -9.44 6.98 -8.88
CA ALA A 36 -8.77 8.13 -9.46
C ALA A 36 -7.64 8.66 -8.55
N GLU A 37 -7.87 8.76 -7.23
CA GLU A 37 -6.83 9.15 -6.26
C GLU A 37 -5.66 8.14 -6.26
N LEU A 38 -5.95 6.83 -6.27
CA LEU A 38 -4.93 5.78 -6.35
C LEU A 38 -4.11 5.87 -7.65
N GLN A 39 -4.75 6.17 -8.78
CA GLN A 39 -4.07 6.39 -10.06
C GLN A 39 -3.16 7.62 -10.01
N GLN A 40 -3.63 8.73 -9.44
CA GLN A 40 -2.84 9.95 -9.26
C GLN A 40 -1.63 9.74 -8.33
N LEU A 41 -1.75 8.87 -7.34
CA LEU A 41 -0.64 8.48 -6.46
C LEU A 41 0.40 7.59 -7.15
N GLY A 42 0.07 7.01 -8.30
CA GLY A 42 0.92 6.05 -9.00
C GLY A 42 0.81 4.61 -8.45
N ALA A 43 -0.33 4.26 -7.84
CA ALA A 43 -0.59 2.89 -7.41
C ALA A 43 -0.65 1.94 -8.61
N GLN A 44 -0.16 0.71 -8.46
CA GLN A 44 -0.15 -0.30 -9.52
C GLN A 44 -1.23 -1.36 -9.30
N ASN A 45 -1.61 -2.08 -10.36
CA ASN A 45 -2.58 -3.19 -10.30
C ASN A 45 -3.88 -2.83 -9.58
N ILE A 46 -4.40 -1.62 -9.79
CA ILE A 46 -5.63 -1.15 -9.14
C ILE A 46 -6.80 -2.01 -9.65
N ARG A 47 -7.55 -2.63 -8.73
CA ARG A 47 -8.77 -3.37 -9.05
C ARG A 47 -9.93 -2.83 -8.20
N PRO A 48 -11.06 -2.44 -8.81
CA PRO A 48 -12.25 -2.05 -8.06
C PRO A 48 -12.79 -3.23 -7.24
N LEU A 49 -13.28 -2.93 -6.05
CA LEU A 49 -13.97 -3.87 -5.16
C LEU A 49 -15.29 -3.26 -4.68
N HIS A 50 -16.20 -4.07 -4.14
CA HIS A 50 -17.38 -3.52 -3.48
C HIS A 50 -16.96 -2.67 -2.26
N ARG A 51 -17.28 -1.37 -2.30
CA ARG A 51 -16.90 -0.37 -1.28
C ARG A 51 -15.38 -0.29 -1.05
N GLY A 52 -14.59 -0.38 -2.11
CA GLY A 52 -13.14 -0.32 -2.00
C GLY A 52 -12.40 -0.55 -3.31
N ALA A 53 -11.08 -0.72 -3.20
CA ALA A 53 -10.21 -1.13 -4.28
C ALA A 53 -9.02 -1.91 -3.71
N SER A 54 -8.40 -2.78 -4.50
CA SER A 54 -7.08 -3.34 -4.20
C SER A 54 -6.02 -2.67 -5.05
N PHE A 55 -4.81 -2.52 -4.54
CA PHE A 55 -3.66 -2.04 -5.31
C PHE A 55 -2.38 -2.74 -4.84
N SER A 56 -1.35 -2.75 -5.69
CA SER A 56 -0.01 -3.23 -5.34
C SER A 56 0.93 -2.06 -5.12
N GLY A 57 1.83 -2.17 -4.13
CA GLY A 57 2.81 -1.15 -3.82
C GLY A 57 3.84 -1.60 -2.80
N ASP A 58 4.93 -0.85 -2.69
CA ASP A 58 5.91 -1.01 -1.63
C ASP A 58 5.43 -0.31 -0.34
N LEU A 59 6.26 -0.41 0.71
CA LEU A 59 5.95 0.23 1.99
C LEU A 59 5.84 1.77 1.86
N LYS A 60 6.62 2.38 0.97
CA LYS A 60 6.54 3.82 0.69
C LYS A 60 5.16 4.17 0.14
N MET A 61 4.66 3.39 -0.81
CA MET A 61 3.33 3.57 -1.39
C MET A 61 2.24 3.38 -0.33
N LEU A 62 2.36 2.39 0.56
CA LEU A 62 1.41 2.19 1.66
C LEU A 62 1.30 3.45 2.55
N TYR A 63 2.43 3.99 3.00
CA TYR A 63 2.42 5.19 3.86
C TYR A 63 1.91 6.40 3.11
N ARG A 64 2.29 6.56 1.84
CA ARG A 64 1.81 7.65 0.99
C ARG A 64 0.30 7.60 0.81
N ALA A 65 -0.26 6.43 0.53
CA ALA A 65 -1.70 6.23 0.43
C ALA A 65 -2.44 6.58 1.73
N ASN A 66 -1.88 6.26 2.91
CA ASN A 66 -2.49 6.64 4.19
C ASN A 66 -2.52 8.16 4.43
N LEU A 67 -1.57 8.90 3.87
CA LEU A 67 -1.46 10.35 4.08
C LEU A 67 -2.24 11.16 3.02
N GLU A 68 -2.26 10.70 1.78
CA GLU A 68 -2.76 11.48 0.65
C GLU A 68 -4.19 11.11 0.21
N LEU A 69 -4.68 9.89 0.47
CA LEU A 69 -6.04 9.50 0.11
C LEU A 69 -7.07 10.18 1.03
N ARG A 70 -8.02 10.91 0.44
CA ARG A 70 -9.09 11.59 1.20
C ARG A 70 -10.38 10.80 1.25
N THR A 71 -10.52 9.84 0.32
CA THR A 71 -11.70 8.97 0.23
C THR A 71 -11.53 7.64 0.96
N ALA A 72 -10.32 7.29 1.40
CA ALA A 72 -10.03 6.05 2.09
C ALA A 72 -10.44 6.09 3.57
N ILE A 73 -11.04 5.00 4.06
CA ILE A 73 -11.37 4.79 5.48
C ILE A 73 -10.25 4.03 6.19
N ARG A 74 -9.72 2.98 5.54
CA ARG A 74 -8.65 2.14 6.06
C ARG A 74 -7.96 1.38 4.94
N ILE A 75 -6.67 1.08 5.14
CA ILE A 75 -5.86 0.23 4.26
C ILE A 75 -5.51 -1.05 5.02
N LEU A 76 -5.75 -2.20 4.39
CA LEU A 76 -5.54 -3.53 4.96
C LEU A 76 -4.43 -4.25 4.19
N LYS A 77 -3.52 -4.89 4.93
CA LYS A 77 -2.58 -5.87 4.39
C LYS A 77 -3.15 -7.27 4.68
N PRO A 78 -3.52 -8.07 3.66
CA PRO A 78 -4.03 -9.42 3.84
C PRO A 78 -2.96 -10.40 4.34
#